data_AF-A0A226ECW6-F1
#
_entry.id   AF-A0A226ECW6-F1
#
_cell.length_a   1.000
_cell.length_b   1.000
_cell.length_c   1.000
_cell.angle_alpha   90.00
_cell.angle_beta   90.00
_cell.angle_gamma   90.00
#
_symmetry.space_group_name_H-M   'P 1'
#
loop_
_entity.id
_entity.type
_entity.pdbx_description
1 polymer ?
#
loop_
_entity_poly.entity_id
_entity_poly.type
_entity_poly.pdbx_seq_one_letter_code
_entity_poly.pdbx_strand_id
1 'polypeptide(L)'
;MDLLMSLVLPMVIFTCFTIPIFTTGLLLAFPCQPPFIGSMLPCCTNGERGIQNKWVKFSMAIFEGYMFYQVTVSGSFFITQVMVGCCLSLWNYIKILKQWTRDPSYKKGYLLQAYKYLRVLEMLNNNCVRSRMFPAGTIGFPAAQFFCGYVCIKFHSSMSVWAVGVFFLLYCDGVMLTTTMFTTAAHVYINSRELLITWKSGWGTRKNSELRKTMRGFPPMKVRCGSNFVDNSTPLVIQDMCTRQTVSTLLISNK
;
A
#
# COMPACT_ATOMS: atom_id res chain seq x y z
N MET A 1 4.23 -4.26 16.60
CA MET A 1 3.46 -3.22 15.89
C MET A 1 4.40 -2.09 15.55
N ASP A 2 5.22 -1.73 16.52
CA ASP A 2 6.12 -0.58 16.46
C ASP A 2 7.18 -0.74 15.38
N LEU A 3 7.81 -1.91 15.21
CA LEU A 3 8.90 -2.02 14.22
C LEU A 3 8.46 -1.77 12.77
N LEU A 4 7.34 -2.35 12.33
CA LEU A 4 6.88 -2.21 10.94
C LEU A 4 6.38 -0.78 10.66
N MET A 5 5.59 -0.20 11.58
CA MET A 5 5.11 1.17 11.43
C MET A 5 6.24 2.19 11.64
N SER A 6 7.17 1.94 12.57
CA SER A 6 8.36 2.77 12.81
C SER A 6 9.33 2.74 11.64
N LEU A 7 9.31 1.71 10.79
CA LEU A 7 10.08 1.68 9.56
C LEU A 7 9.34 2.36 8.40
N VAL A 8 8.06 2.03 8.19
CA VAL A 8 7.29 2.51 7.02
C VAL A 8 6.93 3.99 7.14
N LEU A 9 6.53 4.45 8.33
CA LEU A 9 6.06 5.82 8.53
C LEU A 9 7.13 6.88 8.25
N PRO A 10 8.37 6.83 8.79
CA PRO A 10 9.38 7.86 8.51
C PRO A 10 9.80 7.85 7.05
N MET A 11 9.84 6.69 6.40
CA MET A 11 10.16 6.59 4.99
C MET A 11 9.08 7.29 4.14
N VAL A 12 7.81 6.97 4.37
CA VAL A 12 6.69 7.61 3.66
C VAL A 12 6.63 9.10 3.93
N ILE A 13 6.89 9.55 5.17
CA ILE A 13 6.94 10.97 5.50
C ILE A 13 8.07 11.65 4.72
N PHE A 14 9.26 11.06 4.72
CA PHE A 14 10.40 11.57 3.97
C PHE A 14 10.07 11.71 2.49
N THR A 15 9.49 10.69 1.88
CA THR A 15 9.13 10.71 0.45
C THR A 15 8.02 11.71 0.15
N CYS A 16 7.05 11.89 1.06
CA CYS A 16 6.00 12.91 0.94
C CYS A 16 6.55 14.34 0.85
N PHE A 17 7.71 14.64 1.44
CA PHE A 17 8.36 15.94 1.31
C PHE A 17 9.33 15.98 0.12
N THR A 18 10.13 14.93 -0.06
CA THR A 18 11.16 14.91 -1.11
C THR A 18 10.56 14.96 -2.52
N ILE A 19 9.50 14.20 -2.80
CA ILE A 19 8.94 14.12 -4.16
C ILE A 19 8.35 15.47 -4.59
N PRO A 20 7.47 16.15 -3.82
CA PRO A 20 6.91 17.43 -4.24
C PRO A 20 7.93 18.55 -4.37
N ILE A 21 8.97 18.56 -3.51
CA ILE A 21 10.07 19.53 -3.63
C ILE A 21 10.85 19.30 -4.92
N PHE A 22 11.18 18.04 -5.21
CA PHE A 22 11.90 17.68 -6.42
C PHE A 22 11.08 17.96 -7.68
N THR A 23 9.80 17.62 -7.71
CA THR A 23 8.93 17.92 -8.86
C THR A 23 8.76 19.42 -9.07
N THR A 24 8.60 20.20 -8.01
CA THR A 24 8.55 21.67 -8.11
C THR A 24 9.85 22.25 -8.68
N GLY A 25 11.00 21.77 -8.20
CA GLY A 25 12.31 22.17 -8.75
C GLY A 25 12.45 21.81 -10.23
N LEU A 26 11.98 20.62 -10.61
CA LEU A 26 11.98 20.16 -12.00
C LEU A 26 11.06 21.02 -12.88
N LEU A 27 9.88 21.41 -12.40
CA LEU A 27 8.97 22.31 -13.11
C LEU A 27 9.51 23.74 -13.27
N LEU A 28 10.27 24.21 -12.28
CA LEU A 28 10.98 25.48 -12.38
C LEU A 28 12.12 25.44 -13.41
N ALA A 29 12.77 24.29 -13.59
CA ALA A 29 13.76 24.11 -14.65
C ALA A 29 13.08 23.92 -16.03
N PHE A 30 12.15 22.97 -16.11
CA PHE A 30 11.51 22.46 -17.33
C PHE A 30 9.98 22.51 -17.22
N PRO A 31 9.35 23.66 -17.52
CA PRO A 31 7.90 23.84 -17.34
C PRO A 31 7.05 23.09 -18.37
N CYS A 32 7.63 22.69 -19.50
CA CYS A 32 6.91 22.01 -20.58
C CYS A 32 6.94 20.47 -20.45
N GLN A 33 7.31 19.92 -19.30
CA GLN A 33 7.45 18.48 -19.14
C GLN A 33 6.08 17.81 -18.88
N PRO A 34 5.64 16.84 -19.70
CA PRO A 34 4.43 16.06 -19.39
C PRO A 34 4.65 15.22 -18.12
N PRO A 35 3.61 14.92 -17.31
CA PRO A 35 2.17 15.11 -17.52
C PRO A 35 1.59 16.40 -16.89
N PHE A 36 2.43 17.38 -16.58
CA PHE A 36 2.01 18.56 -15.82
C PHE A 36 1.22 19.56 -16.70
N ILE A 37 0.42 20.42 -16.09
CA ILE A 37 -0.46 21.40 -16.76
C ILE A 37 0.39 22.31 -17.67
N GLY A 38 1.65 22.56 -17.31
CA GLY A 38 2.60 23.34 -18.11
C GLY A 38 2.76 22.83 -19.54
N SER A 39 2.70 21.51 -19.72
CA SER A 39 2.78 20.87 -21.04
C SER A 39 1.53 21.05 -21.91
N MET A 40 0.37 21.36 -21.31
CA MET A 40 -0.91 21.56 -21.99
C MET A 40 -1.13 23.00 -22.47
N LEU A 41 -0.24 23.93 -22.12
CA LEU A 41 -0.34 25.31 -22.60
C LEU A 41 0.07 25.42 -24.08
N PRO A 42 -0.59 26.30 -24.85
CA PRO A 42 -0.27 26.53 -26.27
C PRO A 42 1.21 26.85 -26.51
N CYS A 43 1.85 27.55 -25.56
CA CYS A 43 3.26 27.93 -25.60
C CYS A 43 4.23 26.73 -25.59
N CYS A 44 3.80 25.58 -25.06
CA CYS A 44 4.59 24.35 -25.05
C CYS A 44 4.12 23.36 -26.13
N THR A 45 2.83 23.40 -26.50
CA THR A 45 2.27 22.51 -27.53
C THR A 45 2.68 22.90 -28.96
N ASN A 46 2.80 24.21 -29.23
CA ASN A 46 3.09 24.72 -30.58
C ASN A 46 4.59 24.83 -30.91
N GLY A 47 5.48 24.31 -30.05
CA GLY A 47 6.93 24.37 -30.26
C GLY A 47 7.55 25.76 -30.07
N GLU A 48 6.81 26.71 -29.49
CA GLU A 48 7.33 28.02 -29.11
C GLU A 48 8.35 27.90 -27.96
N ARG A 49 9.14 28.96 -27.70
CA ARG A 49 10.29 29.00 -26.75
C ARG A 49 9.91 28.83 -25.25
N GLY A 50 8.83 28.13 -24.95
CA GLY A 50 8.29 27.93 -23.60
C GLY A 50 7.67 29.20 -23.01
N ILE A 51 7.32 29.13 -21.73
CA ILE A 51 6.68 30.23 -21.00
C ILE A 51 7.72 31.35 -20.77
N GLN A 52 7.64 32.43 -21.56
CA GLN A 52 8.59 33.56 -21.47
C GLN A 52 8.40 34.42 -20.21
N ASN A 53 7.16 34.55 -19.73
CA ASN A 53 6.88 35.33 -18.53
C ASN A 53 7.29 34.55 -17.27
N LYS A 54 8.37 35.00 -16.63
CA LYS A 54 8.92 34.40 -15.40
C LYS A 54 7.89 34.32 -14.27
N TRP A 55 7.00 35.30 -14.15
CA TRP A 55 5.96 35.31 -13.12
C TRP A 55 4.94 34.21 -13.33
N VAL A 56 4.47 34.03 -14.56
CA VAL A 56 3.52 32.97 -14.93
C VAL A 56 4.14 31.58 -14.72
N LYS A 57 5.40 31.41 -15.12
CA LYS A 57 6.16 30.16 -14.90
C LYS A 57 6.27 29.84 -13.41
N PHE A 58 6.62 30.83 -12.58
CA PHE A 58 6.78 30.65 -11.14
C PHE A 58 5.45 30.35 -10.44
N SER A 59 4.39 31.11 -10.74
CA SER A 59 3.06 30.88 -10.15
C SER A 59 2.51 29.51 -10.51
N MET A 60 2.75 29.06 -11.73
CA MET A 60 2.31 27.76 -12.22
C MET A 60 3.04 26.62 -11.52
N ALA A 61 4.37 26.69 -11.42
CA ALA A 61 5.17 25.68 -10.72
C ALA A 61 4.79 25.57 -9.24
N ILE A 62 4.52 26.69 -8.56
CA ILE A 62 4.05 26.68 -7.16
C ILE A 62 2.67 26.03 -7.05
N PHE A 63 1.74 26.40 -7.94
CA PHE A 63 0.39 25.85 -7.91
C PHE A 63 0.40 24.33 -8.11
N GLU A 64 1.14 23.85 -9.11
CA GLU A 64 1.29 22.42 -9.37
C GLU A 64 2.02 21.69 -8.23
N GLY A 65 3.09 22.28 -7.70
CA GLY A 65 3.81 21.74 -6.56
C GLY A 65 2.93 21.61 -5.31
N TYR A 66 2.10 22.61 -5.03
CA TYR A 66 1.14 22.61 -3.93
C TYR A 66 0.05 21.55 -4.10
N MET A 67 -0.54 21.47 -5.30
CA MET A 67 -1.53 20.45 -5.64
C MET A 67 -0.94 19.05 -5.48
N PHE A 68 0.28 18.83 -5.99
CA PHE A 68 0.96 17.54 -5.90
C PHE A 68 1.31 17.17 -4.45
N TYR A 69 1.74 18.14 -3.65
CA TYR A 69 1.97 17.97 -2.21
C TYR A 69 0.68 17.55 -1.49
N GLN A 70 -0.43 18.23 -1.73
CA GLN A 70 -1.72 17.92 -1.12
C GLN A 70 -2.19 16.50 -1.48
N VAL A 71 -2.05 16.11 -2.75
CA VAL A 71 -2.40 14.76 -3.22
C VAL A 71 -1.52 13.71 -2.55
N THR A 72 -0.22 13.97 -2.42
CA THR A 72 0.74 13.02 -1.83
C THR A 72 0.50 12.83 -0.34
N VAL A 73 0.24 13.91 0.41
CA VAL A 73 -0.11 13.85 1.85
C VAL A 73 -1.45 13.15 2.07
N SER A 74 -2.47 13.45 1.24
CA SER A 74 -3.76 12.77 1.34
C SER A 74 -3.63 11.29 1.03
N GLY A 75 -2.94 10.94 -0.07
CA GLY A 75 -2.69 9.56 -0.48
C GLY A 75 -1.92 8.77 0.59
N SER A 76 -0.86 9.36 1.16
CA SER A 76 -0.06 8.70 2.19
C SER A 76 -0.86 8.44 3.47
N PHE A 77 -1.73 9.36 3.88
CA PHE A 77 -2.65 9.13 5.00
C PHE A 77 -3.56 7.93 4.75
N PHE A 78 -4.17 7.85 3.55
CA PHE A 78 -5.04 6.73 3.19
C PHE A 78 -4.30 5.39 3.16
N ILE A 79 -3.08 5.36 2.63
CA ILE A 79 -2.29 4.13 2.53
C ILE A 79 -1.84 3.68 3.93
N THR A 80 -1.24 4.57 4.70
CA THR A 80 -0.63 4.23 5.98
C THR A 80 -1.65 4.01 7.09
N GLN A 81 -2.61 4.91 7.25
CA GLN A 81 -3.56 4.87 8.38
C GLN A 81 -4.74 3.95 8.06
N VAL A 82 -5.36 4.13 6.90
CA VAL A 82 -6.58 3.37 6.56
C VAL A 82 -6.22 1.96 6.12
N MET A 83 -5.32 1.77 5.15
CA MET A 83 -5.05 0.42 4.65
C MET A 83 -4.16 -0.38 5.60
N VAL A 84 -2.95 0.11 5.87
CA VAL A 84 -1.97 -0.61 6.70
C VAL A 84 -2.39 -0.60 8.17
N GLY A 85 -2.82 0.55 8.70
CA GLY A 85 -3.25 0.70 10.10
C GLY A 85 -4.46 -0.17 10.46
N CYS A 86 -5.49 -0.24 9.61
CA CYS A 86 -6.64 -1.13 9.87
C CYS A 86 -6.26 -2.62 9.79
N CYS A 87 -5.41 -3.03 8.85
CA CYS A 87 -4.95 -4.43 8.78
C CYS A 87 -4.08 -4.79 10.00
N LEU A 88 -3.19 -3.89 10.43
CA LEU A 88 -2.34 -4.08 11.61
C LEU A 88 -3.14 -4.14 12.91
N SER A 89 -4.12 -3.25 13.08
CA SER A 89 -4.99 -3.26 14.27
C SER A 89 -5.79 -4.57 14.35
N LEU A 90 -6.41 -5.01 13.25
CA LEU A 90 -7.05 -6.32 13.18
C LEU A 90 -6.10 -7.46 13.55
N TRP A 91 -4.87 -7.44 13.01
CA TRP A 91 -3.87 -8.45 13.33
C TRP A 91 -3.51 -8.46 14.83
N ASN A 92 -3.33 -7.29 15.44
CA ASN A 92 -3.04 -7.17 16.86
C ASN A 92 -4.21 -7.63 17.73
N TYR A 93 -5.45 -7.27 17.39
CA TYR A 93 -6.61 -7.75 18.13
C TYR A 93 -6.74 -9.28 18.09
N ILE A 94 -6.39 -9.93 16.97
CA ILE A 94 -6.33 -11.40 16.91
C ILE A 94 -5.25 -11.93 17.85
N LYS A 95 -4.08 -11.29 17.93
CA LYS A 95 -3.01 -11.70 18.86
C LYS A 95 -3.45 -11.59 20.32
N ILE A 96 -4.14 -10.50 20.68
CA ILE A 96 -4.72 -10.32 22.02
C ILE A 96 -5.75 -11.42 22.30
N LEU A 97 -6.63 -11.70 21.34
CA LEU A 97 -7.63 -12.76 21.48
C LEU A 97 -7.00 -14.16 21.60
N LYS A 98 -5.88 -14.41 20.90
CA LYS A 98 -5.06 -15.63 21.08
C LYS A 98 -4.48 -15.72 22.50
N GLN A 99 -4.02 -14.60 23.08
CA GLN A 99 -3.54 -14.57 24.46
C GLN A 99 -4.68 -14.89 25.45
N TRP A 100 -5.83 -14.24 25.30
CA TRP A 100 -7.01 -14.52 26.15
C TRP A 100 -7.52 -15.95 26.02
N THR A 101 -7.32 -16.59 24.87
CA THR A 101 -7.67 -18.00 24.67
C THR A 101 -6.82 -18.94 25.53
N ARG A 102 -5.58 -18.55 25.84
CA ARG A 102 -4.66 -19.35 26.67
C ARG A 102 -4.94 -19.18 28.16
N ASP A 103 -5.57 -18.07 28.54
CA ASP A 103 -5.92 -17.78 29.93
C ASP A 103 -7.28 -18.43 30.29
N PRO A 104 -7.30 -19.36 31.26
CA PRO A 104 -8.52 -20.08 31.65
C PRO A 104 -9.58 -19.18 32.29
N SER A 105 -9.22 -17.96 32.71
CA SER A 105 -10.14 -16.99 33.33
C SER A 105 -11.24 -16.53 32.37
N TYR A 106 -10.98 -16.55 31.06
CA TYR A 106 -11.93 -16.09 30.05
C TYR A 106 -12.89 -17.20 29.60
N LYS A 107 -14.19 -16.96 29.80
CA LYS A 107 -15.25 -17.86 29.33
C LYS A 107 -15.31 -17.89 27.79
N LYS A 108 -15.57 -19.08 27.21
CA LYS A 108 -15.70 -19.29 25.75
C LYS A 108 -16.71 -18.34 25.08
N GLY A 109 -17.83 -18.05 25.75
CA GLY A 109 -18.86 -17.14 25.24
C GLY A 109 -18.34 -15.70 25.05
N TYR A 110 -17.49 -15.23 25.96
CA TYR A 110 -16.86 -13.90 25.86
C TYR A 110 -15.89 -13.85 24.67
N LEU A 111 -15.07 -14.88 24.49
CA LEU A 111 -14.14 -15.00 23.36
C LEU A 111 -14.88 -15.00 22.00
N LEU A 112 -16.00 -15.72 21.91
CA LEU A 112 -16.86 -15.72 20.72
C LEU A 112 -17.47 -14.34 20.46
N GLN A 113 -17.91 -13.64 21.51
CA GLN A 113 -18.46 -12.28 21.38
C GLN A 113 -17.39 -11.29 20.91
N ALA A 114 -16.18 -11.34 21.47
CA ALA A 114 -15.05 -10.54 21.02
C ALA A 114 -14.74 -10.79 19.53
N TYR A 115 -14.72 -12.06 19.10
CA TYR A 115 -14.52 -12.41 17.70
C TYR A 115 -15.61 -11.85 16.77
N LYS A 116 -16.88 -11.82 17.21
CA LYS A 116 -17.97 -11.19 16.45
C LYS A 116 -17.69 -9.70 16.23
N TYR A 117 -17.26 -8.96 17.25
CA TYR A 117 -16.93 -7.54 17.11
C TYR A 117 -15.77 -7.31 16.13
N LEU A 118 -14.71 -8.13 16.20
CA LEU A 118 -13.60 -8.05 15.25
C LEU A 118 -14.04 -8.29 13.81
N ARG A 119 -15.03 -9.16 13.60
CA ARG A 119 -15.58 -9.42 12.28
C ARG A 119 -16.44 -8.28 11.75
N VAL A 120 -17.14 -7.55 12.62
CA VAL A 120 -17.81 -6.30 12.23
C VAL A 120 -16.78 -5.28 11.77
N LEU A 121 -15.66 -5.16 12.49
CA LEU A 121 -14.56 -4.28 12.11
C LEU A 121 -13.91 -4.70 10.77
N GLU A 122 -13.73 -6.00 10.54
CA GLU A 122 -13.28 -6.53 9.25
C GLU A 122 -14.24 -6.17 8.10
N MET A 123 -15.56 -6.31 8.32
CA MET A 123 -16.57 -5.94 7.32
C MET A 123 -16.53 -4.45 7.01
N LEU A 124 -16.38 -3.59 8.02
CA LEU A 124 -16.23 -2.15 7.82
C LEU A 124 -14.96 -1.82 7.03
N ASN A 125 -13.82 -2.42 7.41
CA ASN A 125 -12.56 -2.25 6.70
C ASN A 125 -12.68 -2.68 5.22
N ASN A 126 -13.28 -3.84 4.98
CA ASN A 126 -13.53 -4.31 3.62
C ASN A 126 -14.48 -3.37 2.87
N ASN A 127 -15.50 -2.79 3.49
CA ASN A 127 -16.38 -1.85 2.80
C ASN A 127 -15.64 -0.58 2.33
N CYS A 128 -14.71 -0.08 3.15
CA CYS A 128 -13.89 1.08 2.79
C CYS A 128 -12.84 0.75 1.73
N VAL A 129 -12.13 -0.37 1.88
CA VAL A 129 -10.88 -0.63 1.16
C VAL A 129 -11.09 -1.48 -0.10
N ARG A 130 -12.06 -2.41 -0.11
CA ARG A 130 -12.20 -3.46 -1.15
C ARG A 130 -12.43 -2.93 -2.57
N SER A 131 -13.22 -1.87 -2.72
CA SER A 131 -13.76 -1.45 -4.02
C SER A 131 -12.85 -0.51 -4.79
N ARG A 132 -12.13 0.37 -4.09
CA ARG A 132 -11.33 1.44 -4.73
C ARG A 132 -9.88 1.41 -4.27
N MET A 133 -9.65 1.43 -2.97
CA MET A 133 -8.30 1.62 -2.41
C MET A 133 -7.40 0.41 -2.63
N PHE A 134 -7.90 -0.81 -2.35
CA PHE A 134 -7.12 -2.03 -2.53
C PHE A 134 -6.77 -2.27 -4.00
N PRO A 135 -7.72 -2.18 -4.96
CA PRO A 135 -7.41 -2.31 -6.38
C PRO A 135 -6.42 -1.25 -6.87
N ALA A 136 -6.62 0.02 -6.47
CA ALA A 136 -5.69 1.10 -6.82
C ALA A 136 -4.27 0.84 -6.31
N GLY A 137 -4.11 0.36 -5.06
CA GLY A 137 -2.80 -0.02 -4.53
C GLY A 137 -2.19 -1.24 -5.24
N THR A 138 -3.01 -2.24 -5.58
CA THR A 138 -2.53 -3.46 -6.26
C THR A 138 -2.04 -3.23 -7.68
N ILE A 139 -2.51 -2.19 -8.36
CA ILE A 139 -2.11 -1.86 -9.73
C ILE A 139 -1.07 -0.73 -9.69
N GLY A 140 -1.35 0.31 -8.91
CA GLY A 140 -0.56 1.54 -8.86
C GLY A 140 0.84 1.32 -8.29
N PHE A 141 0.98 0.65 -7.14
CA PHE A 141 2.32 0.46 -6.56
C PHE A 141 3.21 -0.44 -7.41
N PRO A 142 2.75 -1.59 -7.94
CA PRO A 142 3.55 -2.41 -8.84
C PRO A 142 3.94 -1.68 -10.13
N ALA A 143 3.02 -0.91 -10.72
CA ALA A 143 3.32 -0.12 -11.91
C ALA A 143 4.39 0.95 -11.64
N ALA A 144 4.28 1.66 -10.52
CA ALA A 144 5.28 2.64 -10.09
C ALA A 144 6.63 1.98 -9.79
N GLN A 145 6.63 0.84 -9.11
CA GLN A 145 7.83 0.06 -8.81
C GLN A 145 8.53 -0.40 -10.09
N PHE A 146 7.79 -0.97 -11.04
CA PHE A 146 8.32 -1.38 -12.34
C PHE A 146 8.95 -0.20 -13.09
N PHE A 147 8.23 0.92 -13.20
CA PHE A 147 8.70 2.10 -13.92
C PHE A 147 9.97 2.69 -13.30
N CYS A 148 9.97 2.88 -11.98
CA CYS A 148 11.12 3.43 -11.27
C CYS A 148 12.34 2.49 -11.35
N GLY A 149 12.12 1.18 -11.23
CA GLY A 149 13.17 0.16 -11.37
C GLY A 149 13.80 0.17 -12.75
N TYR A 150 12.99 0.25 -13.81
CA TYR A 150 13.48 0.35 -15.19
C TYR A 150 14.31 1.62 -15.42
N VAL A 151 13.80 2.78 -14.99
CA VAL A 151 14.50 4.07 -15.14
C VAL A 151 15.83 4.06 -14.40
N CYS A 152 15.85 3.56 -13.15
CA CYS A 152 17.05 3.43 -12.35
C CYS A 152 18.11 2.55 -13.01
N ILE A 153 17.75 1.48 -13.72
CA ILE A 153 18.74 0.59 -14.33
C ILE A 153 19.19 1.13 -15.69
N LYS A 154 18.26 1.53 -16.55
CA LYS A 154 18.58 1.92 -17.94
C LYS A 154 19.23 3.30 -18.03
N PHE A 155 18.79 4.27 -17.23
CA PHE A 155 19.19 5.67 -17.34
C PHE A 155 20.15 6.15 -16.25
N HIS A 156 20.70 5.25 -15.42
CA HIS A 156 21.60 5.64 -14.30
C HIS A 156 22.81 6.46 -14.74
N SER A 157 23.37 6.19 -15.92
CA SER A 157 24.56 6.89 -16.45
C SER A 157 24.25 8.22 -17.12
N SER A 158 23.00 8.42 -17.56
CA SER A 158 22.58 9.63 -18.29
C SER A 158 21.89 10.66 -17.40
N MET A 159 21.38 10.23 -16.24
CA MET A 159 20.64 11.09 -15.31
C MET A 159 21.55 11.67 -14.22
N SER A 160 21.15 12.81 -13.66
CA SER A 160 21.81 13.35 -12.48
C SER A 160 21.67 12.39 -11.29
N VAL A 161 22.68 12.37 -10.41
CA VAL A 161 22.69 11.53 -9.20
C VAL A 161 21.44 11.77 -8.34
N TRP A 162 20.97 13.01 -8.25
CA TRP A 162 19.75 13.38 -7.52
C TRP A 162 18.49 12.76 -8.12
N ALA A 163 18.35 12.79 -9.45
CA ALA A 163 17.21 12.17 -10.12
C ALA A 163 17.19 10.65 -9.92
N VAL A 164 18.34 9.98 -10.07
CA VAL A 164 18.48 8.54 -9.80
C VAL A 164 18.12 8.23 -8.34
N GLY A 165 18.57 9.06 -7.40
CA GLY A 165 18.22 8.92 -5.97
C GLY A 165 16.71 8.98 -5.70
N VAL A 166 15.99 9.92 -6.33
CA VAL A 166 14.52 10.03 -6.17
C VAL A 166 13.79 8.84 -6.78
N PHE A 167 14.19 8.39 -7.97
CA PHE A 167 13.59 7.19 -8.58
C PHE A 167 13.89 5.93 -7.76
N PHE A 168 15.09 5.80 -7.20
CA PHE A 168 15.43 4.68 -6.33
C PHE A 168 14.61 4.71 -5.03
N LEU A 169 14.43 5.88 -4.44
CA LEU A 169 13.57 6.07 -3.27
C LEU A 169 12.11 5.65 -3.55
N LEU A 170 11.55 6.07 -4.68
CA LEU A 170 10.22 5.64 -5.15
C LEU A 170 10.12 4.13 -5.37
N TYR A 171 11.18 3.51 -5.90
CA TYR A 171 11.26 2.06 -6.06
C TYR A 171 11.19 1.35 -4.70
N CYS A 172 11.99 1.81 -3.73
CA CYS A 172 11.97 1.25 -2.37
C CYS A 172 10.61 1.44 -1.70
N ASP A 173 9.96 2.60 -1.88
CA ASP A 173 8.60 2.86 -1.38
C ASP A 173 7.61 1.86 -1.96
N GLY A 174 7.65 1.63 -3.28
CA GLY A 174 6.80 0.65 -3.96
C GLY A 174 6.97 -0.75 -3.39
N VAL A 175 8.22 -1.20 -3.19
CA VAL A 175 8.52 -2.52 -2.59
C VAL A 175 8.00 -2.60 -1.15
N MET A 176 8.27 -1.59 -0.34
CA MET A 176 7.92 -1.60 1.09
C MET A 176 6.42 -1.51 1.32
N LEU A 177 5.73 -0.61 0.62
CA LEU A 177 4.29 -0.42 0.74
C LEU A 177 3.51 -1.65 0.27
N THR A 178 3.87 -2.22 -0.89
CA THR A 178 3.24 -3.47 -1.37
C THR A 178 3.47 -4.60 -0.39
N THR A 179 4.73 -4.87 -0.03
CA THR A 179 5.07 -5.98 0.87
C THR A 179 4.37 -5.83 2.22
N THR A 180 4.36 -4.63 2.80
CA THR A 180 3.69 -4.36 4.08
C THR A 180 2.18 -4.55 3.99
N MET A 181 1.55 -3.95 2.97
CA MET A 181 0.10 -4.02 2.77
C MET A 181 -0.38 -5.46 2.60
N PHE A 182 0.24 -6.23 1.70
CA PHE A 182 -0.19 -7.61 1.44
C PHE A 182 0.19 -8.56 2.57
N THR A 183 1.36 -8.41 3.19
CA THR A 183 1.81 -9.28 4.29
C THR A 183 0.94 -9.10 5.53
N THR A 184 0.59 -7.85 5.89
CA THR A 184 -0.29 -7.59 7.03
C THR A 184 -1.70 -8.14 6.78
N ALA A 185 -2.25 -7.95 5.59
CA ALA A 185 -3.53 -8.54 5.18
C ALA A 185 -3.51 -10.09 5.23
N ALA A 186 -2.43 -10.73 4.76
CA ALA A 186 -2.26 -12.18 4.82
C ALA A 186 -2.16 -12.69 6.27
N HIS A 187 -1.45 -11.97 7.14
CA HIS A 187 -1.33 -12.35 8.55
C HIS A 187 -2.66 -12.27 9.30
N VAL A 188 -3.56 -11.35 8.96
CA VAL A 188 -4.94 -11.31 9.50
C VAL A 188 -5.67 -12.62 9.20
N TYR A 189 -5.57 -13.10 7.96
CA TYR A 189 -6.18 -14.37 7.54
C TYR A 189 -5.54 -15.58 8.24
N ILE A 190 -4.22 -15.70 8.20
CA ILE A 190 -3.50 -16.83 8.81
C ILE A 190 -3.79 -16.92 10.32
N ASN A 191 -3.66 -15.81 11.03
CA ASN A 191 -3.81 -15.81 12.49
C ASN A 191 -5.26 -16.06 12.92
N SER A 192 -6.25 -15.54 12.18
CA SER A 192 -7.65 -15.81 12.48
C SER A 192 -8.02 -17.26 12.20
N ARG A 193 -7.49 -17.84 11.11
CA ARG A 193 -7.68 -19.27 10.80
C ARG A 193 -7.07 -20.18 11.87
N GLU A 194 -5.84 -19.90 12.29
CA GLU A 194 -5.16 -20.65 13.33
C GLU A 194 -5.93 -20.60 14.65
N LEU A 195 -6.38 -19.41 15.07
CA LEU A 195 -7.19 -19.23 16.28
C LEU A 195 -8.47 -20.09 16.24
N LEU A 196 -9.20 -20.07 15.12
CA LEU A 196 -10.41 -20.88 14.95
C LEU A 196 -10.13 -22.38 14.98
N ILE A 197 -9.01 -22.83 14.42
CA ILE A 197 -8.57 -24.24 14.48
C ILE A 197 -8.28 -24.63 15.94
N THR A 198 -7.55 -23.79 16.68
CA THR A 198 -7.26 -23.99 18.11
C THR A 198 -8.54 -24.09 18.94
N TRP A 199 -9.53 -23.24 18.69
CA TRP A 199 -10.82 -23.33 19.37
C TRP A 199 -11.58 -24.60 19.00
N LYS A 200 -11.55 -24.99 17.72
CA LYS A 200 -12.24 -26.20 17.25
C LYS A 200 -11.67 -27.46 17.90
N SER A 201 -10.34 -27.59 17.95
CA SER A 201 -9.68 -28.73 18.59
C SER A 201 -9.78 -28.68 20.12
N GLY A 202 -9.48 -27.53 20.72
CA GLY A 202 -9.37 -27.37 22.17
C GLY A 202 -10.70 -27.33 22.92
N TRP A 203 -11.80 -26.89 22.31
CA TRP A 203 -13.07 -26.76 23.03
C TRP A 203 -13.99 -27.98 22.91
N GLY A 204 -13.53 -29.07 22.30
CA GLY A 204 -14.33 -30.29 22.16
C GLY A 204 -15.55 -30.12 21.26
N THR A 205 -15.47 -29.27 20.22
CA THR A 205 -16.57 -29.02 19.26
C THR A 205 -17.14 -30.30 18.62
N ARG A 206 -16.38 -31.40 18.59
CA ARG A 206 -16.89 -32.70 18.12
C ARG A 206 -17.96 -33.29 19.04
N LYS A 207 -17.92 -33.00 20.35
CA LYS A 207 -18.86 -33.55 21.34
C LYS A 207 -20.07 -32.64 21.58
N ASN A 208 -19.97 -31.33 21.30
CA ASN A 208 -21.05 -30.37 21.55
C ASN A 208 -21.65 -29.84 20.23
N SER A 209 -22.89 -30.26 19.94
CA SER A 209 -23.69 -29.85 18.76
C SER A 209 -23.77 -28.33 18.61
N GLU A 210 -24.13 -27.63 19.70
CA GLU A 210 -24.38 -26.19 19.67
C GLU A 210 -23.11 -25.40 19.42
N LEU A 211 -22.00 -25.82 20.05
CA LEU A 211 -20.70 -25.23 19.79
C LEU A 211 -20.22 -25.51 18.37
N ARG A 212 -20.52 -26.70 17.81
CA ARG A 212 -20.18 -27.04 16.43
C ARG A 212 -20.93 -26.16 15.43
N LYS A 213 -22.24 -25.96 15.62
CA LYS A 213 -23.06 -25.07 14.79
C LYS A 213 -22.53 -23.63 14.87
N THR A 214 -22.24 -23.18 16.09
CA THR A 214 -21.70 -21.84 16.35
C THR A 214 -20.37 -21.63 15.61
N MET A 215 -19.40 -22.54 15.76
CA MET A 215 -18.10 -22.44 15.08
C MET A 215 -18.19 -22.56 13.55
N ARG A 216 -19.20 -23.26 13.01
CA ARG A 216 -19.45 -23.31 11.56
C ARG A 216 -19.88 -21.94 11.01
N GLY A 217 -20.51 -21.11 11.83
CA GLY A 217 -20.90 -19.73 11.48
C GLY A 217 -19.74 -18.73 11.46
N PHE A 218 -18.55 -19.11 11.95
CA PHE A 218 -17.36 -18.26 12.01
C PHE A 218 -16.27 -18.71 11.02
N PRO A 219 -16.31 -18.27 9.75
CA PRO A 219 -15.16 -18.33 8.87
C PRO A 219 -14.03 -17.40 9.35
N PRO A 220 -12.78 -17.71 8.96
CA PRO A 220 -11.63 -16.83 9.17
C PRO A 220 -11.82 -15.47 8.51
N MET A 221 -11.20 -14.44 9.09
CA MET A 221 -11.28 -13.07 8.61
C MET A 221 -10.43 -12.90 7.35
N LYS A 222 -10.95 -12.20 6.34
CA LYS A 222 -10.32 -12.04 5.02
C LYS A 222 -10.34 -10.58 4.59
N VAL A 223 -9.17 -9.99 4.42
CA VAL A 223 -9.05 -8.70 3.73
C VAL A 223 -9.25 -8.93 2.23
N ARG A 224 -10.25 -8.27 1.64
CA ARG A 224 -10.68 -8.48 0.25
C ARG A 224 -10.12 -7.43 -0.70
N CYS A 225 -9.71 -7.89 -1.88
CA CYS A 225 -9.38 -7.08 -3.05
C CYS A 225 -10.40 -7.37 -4.16
N GLY A 226 -11.35 -6.48 -4.41
CA GLY A 226 -12.38 -6.71 -5.42
C GLY A 226 -13.17 -7.99 -5.17
N SER A 227 -13.12 -8.96 -6.09
CA SER A 227 -13.75 -10.28 -5.93
C SER A 227 -12.90 -11.28 -5.14
N ASN A 228 -11.59 -11.02 -4.99
CA ASN A 228 -10.61 -11.93 -4.41
C ASN A 228 -10.24 -11.53 -2.96
N PHE A 229 -9.42 -12.37 -2.31
CA PHE A 229 -8.83 -12.07 -1.00
C PHE A 229 -7.32 -12.20 -1.06
N VAL A 230 -6.63 -11.50 -0.15
CA VAL A 230 -5.17 -11.52 -0.06
C VAL A 230 -4.72 -12.77 0.68
N ASP A 231 -3.81 -13.52 0.06
CA ASP A 231 -3.18 -14.69 0.67
C ASP A 231 -1.68 -14.45 0.88
N ASN A 232 -1.02 -15.34 1.61
CA ASN A 232 0.39 -15.22 1.97
C ASN A 232 1.34 -15.19 0.76
N SER A 233 0.90 -15.75 -0.37
CA SER A 233 1.66 -15.74 -1.62
C SER A 233 1.52 -14.43 -2.40
N THR A 234 0.49 -13.63 -2.14
CA THR A 234 0.20 -12.41 -2.90
C THR A 234 1.36 -11.40 -2.93
N PRO A 235 2.06 -11.09 -1.80
CA PRO A 235 3.20 -10.20 -1.85
C PRO A 235 4.33 -10.72 -2.75
N LEU A 236 4.66 -12.02 -2.65
CA LEU A 236 5.75 -12.63 -3.43
C LEU A 236 5.42 -12.67 -4.93
N VAL A 237 4.18 -13.01 -5.28
CA VAL A 237 3.73 -13.05 -6.68
C VAL A 237 3.82 -11.66 -7.31
N ILE A 238 3.44 -10.62 -6.57
CA ILE A 238 3.53 -9.24 -7.07
C ILE A 238 4.98 -8.82 -7.26
N GLN A 239 5.87 -9.15 -6.33
CA GLN A 239 7.30 -8.83 -6.45
C GLN A 239 7.99 -9.60 -7.59
N ASP A 240 7.67 -10.88 -7.79
CA ASP A 240 8.14 -11.66 -8.93
C ASP A 240 7.63 -11.07 -10.27
N MET A 241 6.37 -10.63 -10.30
CA MET A 241 5.81 -9.97 -11.49
C MET A 241 6.53 -8.65 -11.81
N CYS A 242 6.72 -7.78 -10.83
CA CYS A 242 7.46 -6.50 -11.01
C CYS A 242 8.89 -6.73 -11.51
N THR A 243 9.61 -7.66 -10.89
CA THR A 243 11.01 -7.95 -11.24
C THR A 243 11.13 -8.58 -12.62
N ARG A 244 10.28 -9.55 -12.96
CA ARG A 244 10.24 -10.17 -14.29
C ARG A 244 9.95 -9.15 -15.38
N GLN A 245 8.94 -8.30 -15.19
CA GLN A 245 8.63 -7.26 -16.17
C GLN A 245 9.80 -6.31 -16.36
N THR A 246 10.43 -5.86 -15.28
CA THR A 246 11.60 -4.96 -15.35
C THR A 246 12.72 -5.60 -16.17
N VAL A 247 13.06 -6.85 -15.89
CA VAL A 247 14.10 -7.60 -16.62
C VAL A 247 13.71 -7.80 -18.09
N SER A 248 12.48 -8.22 -18.38
CA SER A 248 12.02 -8.42 -19.75
C SER A 248 12.08 -7.13 -20.58
N THR A 249 11.65 -5.99 -20.02
CA THR A 249 11.72 -4.70 -20.70
C THR A 249 13.17 -4.25 -20.92
N LEU A 250 14.06 -4.49 -19.96
CA LEU A 250 15.50 -4.22 -20.12
C LEU A 250 16.12 -5.05 -21.24
N LEU A 251 15.77 -6.34 -21.33
CA LEU A 251 16.25 -7.23 -22.40
C LEU A 251 15.74 -6.80 -23.78
N ILE A 252 14.49 -6.37 -23.88
CA ILE A 252 13.92 -5.87 -25.15
C ILE A 252 14.57 -4.54 -25.55
N SER A 253 14.81 -3.64 -24.58
CA SER A 253 15.40 -2.32 -24.81
C SER A 253 16.91 -2.31 -25.07
N ASN A 254 17.58 -3.44 -24.86
CA ASN A 254 19.00 -3.65 -25.19
C ASN A 254 19.21 -4.38 -26.53
N LYS A 255 18.12 -4.76 -27.22
CA LYS A 255 18.16 -5.02 -28.66
C LYS A 255 18.03 -3.71 -29.42
#